data_AF-A0A7S0QHP1-F1
#
_entry.id   AF-A0A7S0QHP1-F1
#
_cell.length_a   1.000
_cell.length_b   1.000
_cell.length_c   1.000
_cell.angle_alpha   90.00
_cell.angle_beta   90.00
_cell.angle_gamma   90.00
#
_symmetry.space_group_name_H-M   'P 1'
#
loop_
_entity.id
_entity.type
_entity.pdbx_description
1 polymer ?
#
loop_
_entity_poly.entity_id
_entity_poly.type
_entity_poly.pdbx_seq_one_letter_code
_entity_poly.pdbx_strand_id
1 'polypeptide(L)'
;NTLICSISSSKFGSQQSCSYDSSKSCFNISVVYAAERSIDLVAPKSSKGFLRFFNPKNDFSLVAVVTFIRAPKLVEALFSDNFQRISCFFDQDTAADPADCSSLLVVDNLGINPTCSWSEPSKLVVYLGYQASVIPGDILTITANISSAGGIVKSTSAQSVVCKPPMLPLLPTISVAGPNSIASCDVAELSAMSTSP
;
A
#
# COMPACT_ATOMS: atom_id res chain seq x y z
N ASN A 1 18.08 15.88 -0.39
CA ASN A 1 17.40 14.59 -0.11
C ASN A 1 18.35 13.46 -0.39
N THR A 2 19.19 13.18 0.60
CA THR A 2 20.38 12.31 0.52
C THR A 2 20.15 11.15 1.46
N LEU A 3 20.31 9.91 1.00
CA LEU A 3 20.36 8.74 1.89
C LEU A 3 21.75 8.68 2.51
N ILE A 4 21.81 8.57 3.83
CA ILE A 4 23.04 8.29 4.58
C ILE A 4 22.88 6.87 5.12
N CYS A 5 23.62 5.92 4.57
CA CYS A 5 23.71 4.57 5.13
C CYS A 5 24.98 4.47 5.97
N SER A 6 24.84 4.30 7.28
CA SER A 6 25.98 4.10 8.19
C SER A 6 26.20 2.61 8.43
N ILE A 7 27.32 2.08 7.96
CA ILE A 7 27.74 0.71 8.25
C ILE A 7 28.63 0.74 9.50
N SER A 8 28.19 0.10 10.60
CA SER A 8 29.02 -0.09 11.78
C SER A 8 29.64 -1.49 11.74
N SER A 9 30.97 -1.56 11.71
CA SER A 9 31.73 -2.81 11.88
C SER A 9 32.76 -2.59 12.97
N SER A 10 32.82 -3.52 13.93
CA SER A 10 33.70 -3.45 15.09
C SER A 10 35.18 -3.72 14.80
N LYS A 11 35.56 -4.01 13.54
CA LYS A 11 36.93 -4.38 13.16
C LYS A 11 37.37 -3.82 11.80
N PHE A 12 37.43 -2.50 11.66
CA PHE A 12 38.24 -1.88 10.60
C PHE A 12 39.61 -1.49 11.17
N GLY A 13 40.66 -2.21 10.75
CA GLY A 13 42.04 -1.81 10.99
C GLY A 13 42.39 -0.58 10.15
N SER A 14 43.26 0.28 10.68
CA SER A 14 43.67 1.55 10.08
C SER A 14 44.21 1.39 8.65
N GLN A 15 43.69 2.21 7.75
CA GLN A 15 44.00 2.32 6.31
C GLN A 15 43.54 1.13 5.44
N GLN A 16 42.35 1.27 4.87
CA GLN A 16 41.96 0.57 3.64
C GLN A 16 41.51 1.61 2.61
N SER A 17 42.19 1.64 1.47
CA SER A 17 41.78 2.38 0.29
C SER A 17 40.73 1.55 -0.47
N CYS A 18 39.48 2.00 -0.50
CA CYS A 18 38.47 1.44 -1.39
C CYS A 18 38.66 2.01 -2.80
N SER A 19 38.87 1.13 -3.79
CA SER A 19 38.82 1.49 -5.21
C SER A 19 37.47 1.07 -5.79
N TYR A 20 36.82 1.98 -6.53
CA TYR A 20 35.56 1.75 -7.23
C TYR A 20 35.86 1.48 -8.71
N ASP A 21 35.44 0.33 -9.22
CA ASP A 21 35.47 0.03 -10.65
C ASP A 21 34.15 0.46 -11.29
N SER A 22 34.19 1.57 -12.04
CA SER A 22 33.05 2.17 -12.71
C SER A 22 32.63 1.46 -14.01
N SER A 23 33.26 0.35 -14.39
CA SER A 23 33.10 -0.22 -15.73
C SER A 23 31.73 -0.87 -16.02
N LYS A 24 30.83 -1.02 -15.03
CA LYS A 24 29.52 -1.68 -15.24
C LYS A 24 28.29 -1.03 -14.59
N SER A 25 28.39 0.19 -14.06
CA SER A 25 27.24 0.85 -13.40
C SER A 25 27.18 2.35 -13.62
N CYS A 26 26.05 2.83 -14.16
CA CYS A 26 25.79 4.23 -14.54
C CYS A 26 25.57 5.20 -13.37
N PHE A 27 26.13 4.95 -12.19
CA PHE A 27 25.89 5.80 -11.01
C PHE A 27 27.19 6.15 -10.29
N ASN A 28 27.32 7.43 -9.94
CA ASN A 28 28.39 7.93 -9.07
C ASN A 28 27.98 7.64 -7.63
N ILE A 29 28.70 6.72 -6.97
CA ILE A 29 28.60 6.49 -5.54
C ILE A 29 29.79 7.20 -4.90
N SER A 30 29.51 8.23 -4.11
CA SER A 30 30.56 8.96 -3.38
C SER A 30 30.78 8.30 -2.03
N VAL A 31 32.01 7.87 -1.76
CA VAL A 31 32.45 7.36 -0.45
C VAL A 31 33.09 8.52 0.30
N VAL A 32 32.46 9.00 1.37
CA VAL A 32 33.05 10.00 2.26
C VAL A 32 33.74 9.26 3.39
N TYR A 33 35.07 9.37 3.49
CA TYR A 33 35.82 8.84 4.61
C TYR A 33 35.63 9.77 5.82
N ALA A 34 34.93 9.29 6.84
CA ALA A 34 35.04 9.86 8.18
C ALA A 34 36.19 9.16 8.90
N ALA A 35 37.00 9.91 9.64
CA ALA A 35 38.16 9.40 10.38
C ALA A 35 37.80 8.38 11.50
N GLU A 36 36.52 8.04 11.67
CA GLU A 36 36.02 7.15 12.70
C GLU A 36 34.98 6.18 12.12
N ARG A 37 35.39 4.92 11.91
CA ARG A 37 34.59 3.66 11.89
C ARG A 37 33.27 3.57 11.10
N SER A 38 32.85 4.60 10.38
CA SER A 38 31.63 4.63 9.57
C SER A 38 31.95 5.02 8.14
N ILE A 39 31.39 4.25 7.22
CA ILE A 39 31.34 4.62 5.81
C ILE A 39 29.92 5.09 5.56
N ASP A 40 29.76 6.36 5.20
CA ASP A 40 28.47 6.90 4.78
C ASP A 40 28.36 6.79 3.25
N LEU A 41 27.36 6.03 2.80
CA LEU A 41 27.08 5.82 1.39
C LEU A 41 25.91 6.69 0.94
N VAL A 42 26.14 7.44 -0.14
CA VAL A 42 25.09 8.22 -0.81
C VAL A 42 24.71 7.54 -2.11
N ALA A 43 23.50 6.98 -2.17
CA ALA A 43 22.94 6.35 -3.38
C ALA A 43 21.78 7.18 -3.97
N PRO A 44 21.67 7.29 -5.31
CA PRO A 44 20.55 7.95 -5.97
C PRO A 44 19.25 7.12 -5.86
N LYS A 45 18.11 7.84 -5.82
CA LYS A 45 16.73 7.37 -5.55
C LYS A 45 16.19 6.18 -6.37
N SER A 46 16.92 5.63 -7.33
CA SER A 46 16.40 4.65 -8.30
C SER A 46 17.29 3.41 -8.50
N SER A 47 18.25 3.15 -7.62
CA SER A 47 19.23 2.08 -7.83
C SER A 47 18.97 0.84 -6.96
N LYS A 48 18.79 -0.32 -7.60
CA LYS A 48 19.10 -1.62 -7.00
C LYS A 48 20.57 -1.89 -7.30
N GLY A 49 21.41 -2.05 -6.28
CA GLY A 49 22.84 -2.21 -6.47
C GLY A 49 23.45 -3.16 -5.45
N PHE A 50 24.49 -3.86 -5.88
CA PHE A 50 25.39 -4.60 -4.99
C PHE A 50 26.61 -3.73 -4.75
N LEU A 51 26.91 -3.43 -3.50
CA LEU A 51 28.18 -2.87 -3.11
C LEU A 51 29.10 -4.02 -2.71
N ARG A 52 30.21 -4.16 -3.42
CA ARG A 52 31.26 -5.13 -3.05
C ARG A 52 32.41 -4.37 -2.41
N PHE A 53 32.71 -4.70 -1.16
CA PHE A 53 33.93 -4.26 -0.49
C PHE A 53 34.94 -5.39 -0.59
N PHE A 54 36.12 -5.08 -1.13
CA PHE A 54 37.26 -5.98 -1.15
C PHE A 54 38.23 -5.57 -0.06
N ASN A 55 38.56 -6.50 0.84
CA ASN A 55 39.68 -6.37 1.75
C ASN A 55 40.88 -7.15 1.18
N PRO A 56 41.87 -6.48 0.56
CA PRO A 56 42.99 -7.14 -0.11
C PRO A 56 43.92 -7.90 0.84
N LYS A 57 43.79 -7.73 2.16
CA LYS A 57 44.65 -8.40 3.16
C LYS A 57 44.07 -9.73 3.67
N ASN A 58 42.75 -9.91 3.61
CA ASN A 58 42.08 -11.02 4.31
C ASN A 58 41.20 -11.88 3.40
N ASP A 59 41.27 -11.71 2.08
CA ASP A 59 40.52 -12.45 1.05
C ASP A 59 39.01 -12.60 1.32
N PHE A 60 38.43 -11.64 2.05
CA PHE A 60 37.02 -11.62 2.39
C PHE A 60 36.31 -10.55 1.57
N SER A 61 35.24 -10.95 0.88
CA SER A 61 34.36 -10.04 0.14
C SER A 61 33.11 -9.79 0.96
N LEU A 62 32.87 -8.54 1.33
CA LEU A 62 31.60 -8.12 1.91
C LEU A 62 30.70 -7.64 0.77
N VAL A 63 29.57 -8.31 0.58
CA VAL A 63 28.53 -7.87 -0.36
C VAL A 63 27.44 -7.20 0.47
N ALA A 64 27.34 -5.87 0.40
CA ALA A 64 26.21 -5.14 0.95
C ALA A 64 25.14 -5.00 -0.13
N VAL A 65 23.93 -5.47 0.18
CA VAL A 65 22.74 -5.28 -0.66
C VAL A 65 22.07 -4.00 -0.20
N VAL A 66 22.02 -2.99 -1.08
CA VAL A 66 21.30 -1.75 -0.80
C VAL A 66 19.91 -1.86 -1.41
N THR A 67 18.89 -1.91 -0.57
CA THR A 67 17.49 -1.89 -0.97
C THR A 67 16.92 -0.50 -0.77
N PHE A 68 16.48 0.12 -1.87
CA PHE A 68 15.72 1.36 -1.80
C PHE A 68 14.29 1.07 -1.33
N ILE A 69 13.91 1.62 -0.18
CA ILE A 69 12.57 1.53 0.38
C ILE A 69 11.90 2.90 0.22
N ARG A 70 10.71 2.91 -0.37
CA ARG A 70 9.87 4.12 -0.49
C ARG A 70 8.65 4.00 0.41
N ALA A 71 7.91 5.09 0.57
CA ALA A 71 6.59 5.03 1.21
C ALA A 71 5.62 4.23 0.29
N PRO A 72 4.74 3.39 0.85
CA PRO A 72 3.72 2.69 0.07
C PRO A 72 2.78 3.67 -0.63
N LYS A 73 2.44 3.37 -1.88
CA LYS A 73 1.50 4.14 -2.67
C LYS A 73 0.19 3.39 -2.85
N LEU A 74 -0.93 4.05 -2.60
CA LEU A 74 -2.26 3.55 -2.92
C LEU A 74 -2.43 3.54 -4.45
N VAL A 75 -2.66 2.35 -5.00
CA VAL A 75 -2.78 2.12 -6.45
C VAL A 75 -4.24 2.02 -6.86
N GLU A 76 -5.04 1.33 -6.05
CA GLU A 76 -6.40 0.95 -6.41
C GLU A 76 -7.29 0.83 -5.18
N ALA A 77 -8.57 1.17 -5.35
CA ALA A 77 -9.64 0.85 -4.42
C ALA A 77 -10.77 0.17 -5.21
N LEU A 78 -11.19 -1.02 -4.78
CA LEU A 78 -12.17 -1.85 -5.48
C LEU A 78 -13.32 -2.22 -4.54
N PHE A 79 -14.55 -1.95 -4.95
CA PHE A 79 -15.73 -2.45 -4.24
C PHE A 79 -15.84 -3.97 -4.32
N SER A 80 -16.36 -4.60 -3.27
CA SER A 80 -16.80 -5.98 -3.33
C SER A 80 -18.09 -6.14 -4.13
N ASP A 81 -18.33 -7.37 -4.57
CA ASP A 81 -19.51 -7.76 -5.36
C ASP A 81 -20.86 -7.45 -4.67
N ASN A 82 -20.85 -7.36 -3.34
CA ASN A 82 -22.01 -7.00 -2.51
C ASN A 82 -21.99 -5.55 -1.99
N PHE A 83 -21.05 -4.72 -2.44
CA PHE A 83 -20.89 -3.31 -2.03
C PHE A 83 -20.70 -3.05 -0.52
N GLN A 84 -20.44 -4.07 0.30
CA GLN A 84 -20.26 -3.90 1.75
C GLN A 84 -18.82 -3.57 2.16
N ARG A 85 -17.85 -3.75 1.27
CA ARG A 85 -16.44 -3.48 1.54
C ARG A 85 -15.71 -2.89 0.35
N ILE A 86 -14.64 -2.16 0.64
CA ILE A 86 -13.69 -1.63 -0.34
C ILE A 86 -12.31 -2.24 -0.06
N SER A 87 -11.72 -2.89 -1.06
CA SER A 87 -10.35 -3.40 -1.01
C SER A 87 -9.39 -2.37 -1.57
N CYS A 88 -8.48 -1.88 -0.75
CA CYS A 88 -7.43 -0.93 -1.11
C CYS A 88 -6.11 -1.67 -1.33
N PHE A 89 -5.48 -1.45 -2.49
CA PHE A 89 -4.24 -2.10 -2.89
C PHE A 89 -3.09 -1.11 -2.93
N PHE A 90 -1.98 -1.52 -2.32
CA PHE A 90 -0.74 -0.75 -2.30
C PHE A 90 0.28 -1.35 -3.27
N ASP A 91 1.18 -0.51 -3.78
CA ASP A 91 2.24 -0.94 -4.71
C ASP A 91 3.38 -1.73 -4.04
N GLN A 92 3.37 -1.84 -2.71
CA GLN A 92 4.31 -2.59 -1.90
C GLN A 92 3.71 -2.89 -0.52
N ASP A 93 4.36 -3.77 0.24
CA ASP A 93 3.96 -4.09 1.61
C ASP A 93 4.09 -2.89 2.55
N THR A 94 3.10 -2.77 3.42
CA THR A 94 3.03 -1.78 4.49
C THR A 94 3.42 -2.40 5.84
N ALA A 95 3.55 -1.59 6.88
CA ALA A 95 3.71 -2.08 8.24
C ALA A 95 2.45 -2.79 8.79
N ALA A 96 1.30 -2.67 8.09
CA ALA A 96 0.04 -3.33 8.42
C ALA A 96 -0.38 -3.18 9.90
N ASP A 97 -0.09 -2.01 10.50
CA ASP A 97 -0.41 -1.78 11.90
C ASP A 97 -1.93 -1.76 12.10
N PRO A 98 -2.45 -2.44 13.14
CA PRO A 98 -3.86 -2.35 13.50
C PRO A 98 -4.17 -0.91 13.90
N ALA A 99 -5.02 -0.25 13.12
CA ALA A 99 -5.40 1.13 13.33
C ALA A 99 -6.87 1.34 12.96
N ASP A 100 -7.53 2.22 13.69
CA ASP A 100 -8.93 2.57 13.43
C ASP A 100 -9.06 3.23 12.06
N CYS A 101 -10.18 2.99 11.37
CA CYS A 101 -10.43 3.62 10.06
C CYS A 101 -10.27 5.15 10.10
N SER A 102 -10.68 5.80 11.19
CA SER A 102 -10.59 7.26 11.36
C SER A 102 -9.14 7.79 11.37
N SER A 103 -8.17 6.94 11.73
CA SER A 103 -6.75 7.30 11.71
C SER A 103 -6.13 7.14 10.32
N LEU A 104 -6.67 6.23 9.50
CA LEU A 104 -6.15 5.87 8.19
C LEU A 104 -6.91 6.53 7.02
N LEU A 105 -8.18 6.88 7.20
CA LEU A 105 -9.10 7.29 6.14
C LEU A 105 -9.87 8.54 6.53
N VAL A 106 -10.21 9.32 5.52
CA VAL A 106 -11.26 10.33 5.65
C VAL A 106 -12.61 9.60 5.59
N VAL A 107 -13.33 9.58 6.72
CA VAL A 107 -14.45 8.66 6.99
C VAL A 107 -15.83 9.19 6.60
N ASP A 108 -15.95 10.42 6.11
CA ASP A 108 -17.24 11.14 5.95
C ASP A 108 -18.30 10.37 5.13
N ASN A 109 -17.88 9.54 4.18
CA ASN A 109 -18.79 8.79 3.29
C ASN A 109 -18.80 7.27 3.56
N LEU A 110 -18.04 6.79 4.55
CA LEU A 110 -17.91 5.36 4.85
C LEU A 110 -19.01 4.84 5.79
N GLY A 111 -19.91 5.72 6.24
CA GLY A 111 -21.03 5.39 7.12
C GLY A 111 -20.68 5.42 8.61
N ILE A 112 -21.59 4.90 9.43
CA ILE A 112 -21.49 4.85 10.89
C ILE A 112 -20.75 3.58 11.31
N ASN A 113 -19.68 3.73 12.09
CA ASN A 113 -18.79 2.66 12.56
C ASN A 113 -18.15 1.82 11.44
N PRO A 114 -17.46 2.43 10.45
CA PRO A 114 -16.68 1.67 9.49
C PRO A 114 -15.51 0.96 10.20
N THR A 115 -15.15 -0.23 9.73
CA THR A 115 -14.04 -1.00 10.29
C THR A 115 -12.99 -1.30 9.23
N CYS A 116 -11.72 -1.28 9.64
CA CYS A 116 -10.58 -1.41 8.73
C CYS A 116 -9.73 -2.57 9.21
N SER A 117 -9.38 -3.46 8.30
CA SER A 117 -8.48 -4.57 8.62
C SER A 117 -7.55 -4.86 7.45
N TRP A 118 -6.30 -5.15 7.77
CA TRP A 118 -5.34 -5.62 6.78
C TRP A 118 -5.63 -7.09 6.50
N SER A 119 -6.00 -7.42 5.27
CA SER A 119 -6.07 -8.81 4.84
C SER A 119 -4.70 -9.35 4.48
N GLU A 120 -3.84 -8.48 3.92
CA GLU A 120 -2.45 -8.75 3.54
C GLU A 120 -1.62 -7.49 3.80
N PRO A 121 -0.28 -7.57 3.91
CA PRO A 121 0.56 -6.38 4.14
C PRO A 121 0.40 -5.28 3.09
N SER A 122 0.04 -5.64 1.86
CA SER A 122 -0.21 -4.73 0.74
C SER A 122 -1.70 -4.50 0.45
N LYS A 123 -2.62 -5.00 1.29
CA LYS A 123 -4.06 -4.94 1.07
C LYS A 123 -4.85 -4.61 2.34
N LEU A 124 -5.45 -3.43 2.34
CA LEU A 124 -6.36 -2.96 3.38
C LEU A 124 -7.80 -3.21 2.93
N VAL A 125 -8.62 -3.82 3.79
CA VAL A 125 -10.05 -4.02 3.58
C VAL A 125 -10.80 -3.05 4.48
N VAL A 126 -11.64 -2.22 3.87
CA VAL A 126 -12.52 -1.27 4.54
C VAL A 126 -13.92 -1.83 4.51
N TYR A 127 -14.47 -2.19 5.66
CA TYR A 127 -15.86 -2.58 5.82
C TYR A 127 -16.69 -1.31 6.05
N LEU A 128 -17.67 -1.11 5.19
CA LEU A 128 -18.53 0.05 5.26
C LEU A 128 -19.45 -0.04 6.46
N GLY A 129 -19.67 1.11 7.10
CA GLY A 129 -20.59 1.26 8.21
C GLY A 129 -22.05 1.36 7.77
N TYR A 130 -22.95 1.47 8.73
CA TYR A 130 -24.36 1.71 8.45
C TYR A 130 -24.56 3.06 7.77
N GLN A 131 -25.49 3.14 6.82
CA GLN A 131 -25.77 4.36 6.06
C GLN A 131 -24.54 4.92 5.31
N ALA A 132 -23.60 4.06 4.90
CA ALA A 132 -22.53 4.47 4.01
C ALA A 132 -23.11 5.02 2.69
N SER A 133 -22.60 6.17 2.26
CA SER A 133 -23.03 6.88 1.05
C SER A 133 -22.04 6.74 -0.10
N VAL A 134 -20.88 6.14 0.14
CA VAL A 134 -19.85 5.94 -0.86
C VAL A 134 -20.33 5.01 -1.98
N ILE A 135 -20.11 5.42 -3.23
CA ILE A 135 -20.46 4.67 -4.44
C ILE A 135 -19.26 4.53 -5.38
N PRO A 136 -19.28 3.57 -6.33
CA PRO A 136 -18.27 3.52 -7.38
C PRO A 136 -18.16 4.85 -8.14
N GLY A 137 -16.93 5.32 -8.36
CA GLY A 137 -16.64 6.63 -8.93
C GLY A 137 -16.26 7.69 -7.89
N ASP A 138 -16.60 7.47 -6.62
CA ASP A 138 -16.18 8.37 -5.53
C ASP A 138 -14.67 8.28 -5.28
N ILE A 139 -14.13 9.33 -4.63
CA ILE A 139 -12.71 9.39 -4.26
C ILE A 139 -12.56 8.90 -2.83
N LEU A 140 -11.79 7.83 -2.64
CA LEU A 140 -11.30 7.41 -1.34
C LEU A 140 -9.97 8.09 -1.04
N THR A 141 -9.85 8.68 0.15
CA THR A 141 -8.61 9.33 0.59
C THR A 141 -8.05 8.65 1.84
N ILE A 142 -6.84 8.14 1.72
CA ILE A 142 -6.02 7.63 2.82
C ILE A 142 -5.17 8.79 3.35
N THR A 143 -5.14 8.94 4.68
CA THR A 143 -4.37 9.96 5.37
C THR A 143 -2.85 9.72 5.17
N ALA A 144 -2.04 10.72 5.52
CA ALA A 144 -0.59 10.51 5.60
C ALA A 144 -0.25 9.48 6.70
N ASN A 145 1.02 9.07 6.78
CA ASN A 145 1.58 8.14 7.77
C ASN A 145 1.43 6.63 7.50
N ILE A 146 1.11 6.22 6.27
CA ILE A 146 1.23 4.82 5.87
C ILE A 146 2.71 4.47 5.77
N SER A 147 3.13 3.50 6.56
CA SER A 147 4.53 3.10 6.69
C SER A 147 4.84 1.90 5.80
N SER A 148 6.04 1.87 5.22
CA SER A 148 6.57 0.68 4.53
C SER A 148 6.68 -0.49 5.48
N ALA A 149 6.76 -1.71 4.95
CA ALA A 149 7.14 -2.89 5.73
C ALA A 149 8.36 -2.59 6.64
N GLY A 150 8.25 -2.95 7.92
CA GLY A 150 9.26 -2.65 8.95
C GLY A 150 9.27 -1.21 9.48
N GLY A 151 8.33 -0.35 9.07
CA GLY A 151 8.15 0.99 9.66
C GLY A 151 9.17 2.04 9.26
N ILE A 152 10.03 1.77 8.26
CA ILE A 152 11.23 2.56 7.95
C ILE A 152 10.88 3.90 7.27
N VAL A 153 9.96 3.88 6.30
CA VAL A 153 9.59 5.07 5.52
C VAL A 153 8.08 5.29 5.58
N LYS A 154 7.63 6.51 5.87
CA LYS A 154 6.21 6.87 5.96
C LYS A 154 5.78 7.80 4.83
N SER A 155 4.53 7.68 4.39
CA SER A 155 3.93 8.68 3.50
C SER A 155 3.78 10.00 4.25
N THR A 156 4.19 11.10 3.61
CA THR A 156 4.09 12.45 4.19
C THR A 156 2.87 13.22 3.70
N SER A 157 2.21 12.72 2.66
CA SER A 157 1.01 13.32 2.08
C SER A 157 -0.12 12.30 2.04
N ALA A 158 -1.35 12.80 2.12
CA ALA A 158 -2.54 12.02 1.84
C ALA A 158 -2.51 11.47 0.40
N GLN A 159 -3.19 10.35 0.19
CA GLN A 159 -3.25 9.67 -1.10
C GLN A 159 -4.71 9.40 -1.44
N SER A 160 -5.08 9.71 -2.69
CA SER A 160 -6.46 9.59 -3.14
C SER A 160 -6.54 8.71 -4.38
N VAL A 161 -7.58 7.88 -4.44
CA VAL A 161 -7.87 7.02 -5.59
C VAL A 161 -9.37 6.97 -5.84
N VAL A 162 -9.77 6.79 -7.09
CA VAL A 162 -11.17 6.58 -7.45
C VAL A 162 -11.56 5.15 -7.13
N CYS A 163 -12.65 4.98 -6.39
CA CYS A 163 -13.24 3.68 -6.10
C CYS A 163 -13.80 3.06 -7.38
N LYS A 164 -13.29 1.89 -7.74
CA LYS A 164 -13.74 1.15 -8.91
C LYS A 164 -14.94 0.25 -8.55
N PRO A 165 -15.87 0.03 -9.51
CA PRO A 165 -16.96 -0.93 -9.32
C PRO A 165 -16.41 -2.35 -9.14
N PRO A 166 -17.19 -3.26 -8.53
CA PRO A 166 -16.80 -4.66 -8.43
C PRO A 166 -16.59 -5.28 -9.82
N MET A 167 -15.67 -6.23 -9.91
CA MET A 167 -15.44 -6.97 -11.17
C MET A 167 -16.66 -7.80 -11.57
N LEU A 168 -17.40 -8.33 -10.59
CA LEU A 168 -18.58 -9.17 -10.81
C LEU A 168 -19.70 -8.72 -9.86
N PRO A 169 -20.43 -7.63 -10.19
CA PRO A 169 -21.52 -7.17 -9.35
C PRO A 169 -22.58 -8.26 -9.18
N LEU A 170 -23.05 -8.47 -7.94
CA LEU A 170 -24.21 -9.31 -7.69
C LEU A 170 -25.44 -8.63 -8.30
N LEU A 171 -26.09 -9.31 -9.24
CA LEU A 171 -27.32 -8.82 -9.86
C LEU A 171 -28.46 -8.91 -8.84
N PRO A 172 -29.24 -7.85 -8.63
CA PRO A 172 -30.41 -7.91 -7.78
C PRO A 172 -31.44 -8.85 -8.40
N THR A 173 -31.97 -9.78 -7.62
CA THR A 173 -33.13 -10.58 -8.02
C THR A 173 -34.41 -9.84 -7.65
N ILE A 174 -35.23 -9.57 -8.67
CA ILE A 174 -36.57 -9.00 -8.51
C ILE A 174 -37.56 -10.14 -8.63
N SER A 175 -38.42 -10.30 -7.62
CA SER A 175 -39.54 -11.23 -7.66
C SER A 175 -40.83 -10.43 -7.71
N VAL A 176 -41.65 -10.68 -8.72
CA VAL A 176 -43.00 -10.13 -8.82
C VAL A 176 -43.97 -11.29 -8.66
N ALA A 177 -44.86 -11.19 -7.68
CA ALA A 177 -45.92 -12.15 -7.45
C ALA A 177 -47.28 -11.46 -7.59
N GLY A 178 -48.20 -12.13 -8.28
CA GLY A 178 -49.54 -11.64 -8.56
C GLY A 178 -50.46 -12.74 -9.07
N PRO A 179 -51.75 -12.44 -9.26
CA PRO A 179 -52.73 -13.40 -9.77
C PRO A 179 -52.46 -13.77 -11.24
N ASN A 180 -52.54 -15.06 -11.56
CA ASN A 180 -52.35 -15.59 -12.92
C ASN A 180 -53.54 -15.33 -13.87
N SER A 181 -54.68 -14.90 -13.33
CA SER A 181 -55.88 -14.53 -14.08
C SER A 181 -56.71 -13.54 -13.27
N ILE A 182 -57.35 -12.59 -13.93
CA ILE A 182 -58.16 -11.55 -13.31
C ILE A 182 -59.47 -11.45 -14.11
N ALA A 183 -60.63 -11.50 -13.45
CA ALA A 183 -61.93 -11.31 -14.13
C ALA A 183 -62.23 -9.82 -14.35
N SER A 184 -63.25 -9.51 -15.16
CA SER A 184 -63.63 -8.14 -15.55
C SER A 184 -63.93 -7.19 -14.40
N CYS A 185 -64.21 -7.73 -13.20
CA CYS A 185 -64.56 -6.98 -12.00
C CYS A 185 -63.59 -7.20 -10.83
N ASP A 186 -62.50 -7.96 -11.03
CA ASP A 186 -61.53 -8.23 -9.98
C ASP A 186 -60.42 -7.19 -9.97
N VAL A 187 -59.88 -6.90 -8.77
CA VAL A 187 -58.71 -6.06 -8.60
C VAL A 187 -57.47 -6.94 -8.56
N ALA A 188 -56.49 -6.64 -9.40
CA ALA A 188 -55.20 -7.33 -9.40
C ALA A 188 -54.25 -6.65 -8.42
N GLU A 189 -53.81 -7.38 -7.41
CA GLU A 189 -52.73 -6.95 -6.54
C GLU A 189 -51.41 -7.58 -6.97
N LEU A 190 -50.43 -6.72 -7.23
CA LEU A 190 -49.06 -7.12 -7.56
C LEU A 190 -48.19 -6.81 -6.35
N SER A 191 -47.44 -7.80 -5.90
CA SER A 191 -46.38 -7.63 -4.92
C SER A 191 -45.03 -7.72 -5.63
N ALA A 192 -44.16 -6.76 -5.37
CA ALA A 192 -42.80 -6.76 -5.88
C ALA A 192 -41.84 -6.77 -4.70
N MET A 193 -40.93 -7.75 -4.69
CA MET A 193 -39.86 -7.85 -3.73
C MET A 193 -38.53 -7.75 -4.47
N SER A 194 -37.59 -7.02 -3.89
CA SER A 194 -36.21 -6.96 -4.36
C SER A 194 -35.32 -7.40 -3.21
N THR A 195 -34.43 -8.33 -3.47
CA THR A 195 -33.32 -8.62 -2.58
C THR A 195 -32.13 -7.81 -3.06
N SER A 196 -31.76 -6.78 -2.29
CA SER A 196 -30.45 -6.15 -2.44
C SER A 196 -29.37 -7.14 -2.02
N PRO A 197 -28.25 -7.25 -2.76
CA PRO A 197 -27.04 -7.88 -2.24
C PRO A 197 -26.49 -7.15 -1.00
#